data_AF-A0A5C6XEY1-F1
#
_entry.id   AF-A0A5C6XEY1-F1
#
_cell.length_a   1.000
_cell.length_b   1.000
_cell.length_c   1.000
_cell.angle_alpha   90.00
_cell.angle_beta   90.00
_cell.angle_gamma   90.00
#
_symmetry.space_group_name_H-M   'P 1'
#
loop_
_entity.id
_entity.type
_entity.pdbx_description
1 polymer ?
#
loop_
_entity_poly.entity_id
_entity_poly.type
_entity_poly.pdbx_seq_one_letter_code
_entity_poly.pdbx_strand_id
1 'polypeptide(L)'
;MGEVLTIRERVERAAAFFHRQEGVVLTTFNLNAPFLEAQVLPTVLGVEAKTEAARRAQTHQRLAMTPCTVFYDPGVSPRLSGHYRVVARPVPLQRRFFHPKLIVMAGRCEEGVTWVYLAVSSANLSMSGWGRNAECFGETWIHTKHQQTWGALDALLEWLQEYAPLDEGAGGDAVARVLEALRRMPARKRFQNDPSQPWAGTLRARFYTSVMHPAGFADFMQLGRSRAPKELRVYSPYWSEVAEGLASFGAKRNVVVPARRVDGVSLGLSREQAAELSEDVAILKNTEDRGTRFWHMKLYRIVHGKHVYTAVGSCNFTRAGFAGASGNVEAALVYRSNPGWFPEGEPADDADFADEAAPEEGGLSRRRW
;
A
#
# COMPACT_ATOMS: atom_id res chain seq x y z
N MET A 1 -1.38 14.69 21.14
CA MET A 1 -1.07 13.70 20.09
C MET A 1 -2.38 13.09 19.65
N GLY A 2 -2.66 13.04 18.34
CA GLY A 2 -3.89 12.38 17.84
C GLY A 2 -3.83 10.88 18.13
N GLU A 3 -4.99 10.27 18.34
CA GLU A 3 -5.13 8.84 18.57
C GLU A 3 -4.54 8.03 17.39
N VAL A 4 -3.65 7.08 17.69
CA VAL A 4 -3.05 6.19 16.69
C VAL A 4 -4.02 5.04 16.43
N LEU A 5 -4.79 5.17 15.36
CA LEU A 5 -5.70 4.12 14.91
C LEU A 5 -4.96 2.98 14.22
N THR A 6 -5.38 1.74 14.48
CA THR A 6 -4.99 0.54 13.77
C THR A 6 -5.50 0.56 12.32
N ILE A 7 -4.95 -0.32 11.46
CA ILE A 7 -5.44 -0.50 10.09
C ILE A 7 -6.94 -0.85 10.10
N ARG A 8 -7.35 -1.75 11.00
CA ARG A 8 -8.74 -2.18 11.15
C ARG A 8 -9.66 -0.99 11.44
N GLU A 9 -9.36 -0.20 12.46
CA GLU A 9 -10.21 0.94 12.88
C GLU A 9 -10.33 1.99 11.77
N ARG A 10 -9.24 2.25 11.03
CA ARG A 10 -9.28 3.18 9.88
C ARG A 10 -10.21 2.68 8.77
N VAL A 11 -10.15 1.40 8.45
CA VAL A 11 -10.98 0.77 7.42
C VAL A 11 -12.44 0.67 7.88
N GLU A 12 -12.70 0.33 9.15
CA GLU A 12 -14.05 0.30 9.73
C GLU A 12 -14.69 1.70 9.70
N ARG A 13 -13.94 2.74 10.07
CA ARG A 13 -14.38 4.14 9.92
C ARG A 13 -14.74 4.49 8.48
N ALA A 14 -13.95 4.03 7.51
CA ALA A 14 -14.22 4.27 6.09
C ALA A 14 -15.44 3.47 5.59
N ALA A 15 -15.62 2.23 6.03
CA ALA A 15 -16.77 1.41 5.68
C ALA A 15 -18.08 2.00 6.25
N ALA A 16 -18.03 2.49 7.50
CA ALA A 16 -19.18 3.11 8.18
C ALA A 16 -19.66 4.42 7.51
N PHE A 17 -18.79 5.10 6.77
CA PHE A 17 -19.17 6.32 6.03
C PHE A 17 -20.13 6.03 4.86
N PHE A 18 -20.08 4.84 4.28
CA PHE A 18 -20.92 4.50 3.14
C PHE A 18 -22.31 4.05 3.62
N HIS A 19 -23.32 4.88 3.38
CA HIS A 19 -24.73 4.47 3.52
C HIS A 19 -25.06 3.30 2.59
N ARG A 20 -24.51 3.32 1.37
CA ARG A 20 -24.61 2.22 0.41
C ARG A 20 -23.27 1.95 -0.25
N GLN A 21 -22.69 0.80 0.03
CA GLN A 21 -21.50 0.31 -0.66
C GLN A 21 -21.89 -0.37 -1.98
N GLU A 22 -21.10 -0.13 -3.03
CA GLU A 22 -21.39 -0.61 -4.39
C GLU A 22 -20.37 -1.63 -4.89
N GLY A 23 -19.13 -1.61 -4.37
CA GLY A 23 -18.10 -2.59 -4.71
C GLY A 23 -16.84 -2.45 -3.87
N VAL A 24 -16.11 -3.55 -3.71
CA VAL A 24 -14.83 -3.61 -3.00
C VAL A 24 -13.77 -4.28 -3.87
N VAL A 25 -12.65 -3.60 -4.05
CA VAL A 25 -11.47 -4.17 -4.72
C VAL A 25 -10.31 -4.18 -3.74
N LEU A 26 -9.71 -5.36 -3.56
CA LEU A 26 -8.59 -5.60 -2.69
C LEU A 26 -7.39 -6.04 -3.53
N THR A 27 -6.19 -5.66 -3.12
CA THR A 27 -4.94 -6.24 -3.67
C THR A 27 -4.01 -6.62 -2.53
N THR A 28 -3.21 -7.66 -2.72
CA THR A 28 -2.20 -8.11 -1.77
C THR A 28 -1.10 -8.85 -2.52
N PHE A 29 0.11 -8.94 -1.97
CA PHE A 29 1.14 -9.81 -2.57
C PHE A 29 0.80 -11.26 -2.27
N ASN A 30 0.85 -11.63 -0.98
CA ASN A 30 0.47 -12.95 -0.50
C ASN A 30 -0.97 -12.92 0.03
N LEU A 31 -1.85 -13.76 -0.53
CA LEU A 31 -3.22 -13.89 -0.05
C LEU A 31 -3.33 -14.97 1.04
N ASN A 32 -3.69 -14.56 2.26
CA ASN A 32 -4.10 -15.47 3.32
C ASN A 32 -5.63 -15.58 3.35
N ALA A 33 -6.18 -16.61 2.71
CA ALA A 33 -7.63 -16.79 2.57
C ALA A 33 -8.38 -16.86 3.92
N PRO A 34 -7.95 -17.63 4.94
CA PRO A 34 -8.61 -17.62 6.24
C PRO A 34 -8.67 -16.24 6.90
N PHE A 35 -7.58 -15.47 6.82
CA PHE A 35 -7.54 -14.11 7.37
C PHE A 35 -8.42 -13.14 6.59
N LEU A 36 -8.40 -13.21 5.25
CA LEU A 36 -9.30 -12.44 4.38
C LEU A 36 -10.75 -12.65 4.83
N GLU A 37 -11.18 -13.91 4.92
CA GLU A 37 -12.56 -14.28 5.19
C GLU A 37 -13.01 -13.94 6.62
N ALA A 38 -12.15 -14.15 7.62
CA ALA A 38 -12.50 -13.97 9.02
C ALA A 38 -12.37 -12.52 9.52
N GLN A 39 -11.46 -11.74 8.93
CA GLN A 39 -11.09 -10.41 9.44
C GLN A 39 -11.30 -9.31 8.40
N VAL A 40 -10.80 -9.47 7.18
CA VAL A 40 -10.81 -8.39 6.19
C VAL A 40 -12.21 -8.17 5.62
N LEU A 41 -12.88 -9.22 5.13
CA LEU A 41 -14.21 -9.11 4.50
C LEU A 41 -15.25 -8.48 5.44
N PRO A 42 -15.40 -8.91 6.71
CA PRO A 42 -16.31 -8.26 7.64
C PRO A 42 -15.99 -6.76 7.83
N THR A 43 -14.71 -6.42 7.96
CA THR A 43 -14.27 -5.04 8.18
C THR A 43 -14.55 -4.14 6.97
N VAL A 44 -14.21 -4.55 5.74
CA VAL A 44 -14.46 -3.73 4.54
C VAL A 44 -15.94 -3.66 4.15
N LEU A 45 -16.78 -4.56 4.65
CA LEU A 45 -18.23 -4.59 4.40
C LEU A 45 -19.06 -3.97 5.54
N GLY A 46 -18.41 -3.39 6.55
CA GLY A 46 -19.09 -2.75 7.69
C GLY A 46 -19.94 -3.73 8.52
N VAL A 47 -19.44 -4.95 8.75
CA VAL A 47 -20.13 -5.99 9.53
C VAL A 47 -19.73 -5.91 11.00
N GLU A 48 -20.66 -5.45 11.83
CA GLU A 48 -20.49 -5.27 13.28
C GLU A 48 -21.16 -6.41 14.05
N ALA A 49 -20.62 -7.62 13.94
CA ALA A 49 -21.16 -8.80 14.60
C ALA A 49 -20.25 -9.32 15.74
N LYS A 50 -20.87 -9.54 16.90
CA LYS A 50 -20.19 -9.99 18.13
C LYS A 50 -19.77 -11.46 18.11
N THR A 51 -20.53 -12.33 17.43
CA THR A 51 -20.21 -13.76 17.31
C THR A 51 -19.71 -14.09 15.91
N GLU A 52 -18.85 -15.11 15.81
CA GLU A 52 -18.30 -15.56 14.53
C GLU A 52 -19.39 -16.04 13.56
N ALA A 53 -20.37 -16.79 14.05
CA ALA A 53 -21.49 -17.27 13.23
C ALA A 53 -22.33 -16.13 12.66
N ALA A 54 -22.67 -15.13 13.48
CA ALA A 54 -23.41 -13.95 13.03
C ALA A 54 -22.57 -13.11 12.05
N ARG A 55 -21.27 -12.95 12.31
CA ARG A 55 -20.34 -12.25 11.41
C ARG A 55 -20.27 -12.90 10.05
N ARG A 56 -20.12 -14.22 10.00
CA ARG A 56 -20.13 -14.99 8.75
C ARG A 56 -21.44 -14.81 7.99
N ALA A 57 -22.58 -14.96 8.67
CA ALA A 57 -23.89 -14.82 8.04
C ALA A 57 -24.11 -13.42 7.46
N GLN A 58 -23.82 -12.37 8.23
CA GLN A 58 -23.95 -10.98 7.77
C GLN A 58 -22.96 -10.65 6.64
N THR A 59 -21.73 -11.13 6.73
CA THR A 59 -20.72 -10.97 5.66
C THR A 59 -21.19 -11.61 4.36
N HIS A 60 -21.76 -12.82 4.43
CA HIS A 60 -22.35 -13.48 3.28
C HIS A 60 -23.52 -12.69 2.67
N GLN A 61 -24.42 -12.15 3.51
CA GLN A 61 -25.52 -11.30 3.06
C GLN A 61 -25.01 -10.01 2.39
N ARG A 62 -23.98 -9.35 2.96
CA ARG A 62 -23.38 -8.14 2.37
C ARG A 62 -22.75 -8.42 1.01
N LEU A 63 -22.04 -9.55 0.86
CA LEU A 63 -21.43 -9.95 -0.42
C LEU A 63 -22.45 -10.23 -1.53
N ALA A 64 -23.72 -10.52 -1.19
CA ALA A 64 -24.77 -10.64 -2.20
C ALA A 64 -25.13 -9.28 -2.83
N MET A 65 -24.90 -8.17 -2.12
CA MET A 65 -25.24 -6.82 -2.55
C MET A 65 -24.01 -6.01 -2.99
N THR A 66 -22.88 -6.25 -2.36
CA THR A 66 -21.61 -5.56 -2.57
C THR A 66 -20.58 -6.59 -3.05
N PRO A 67 -20.34 -6.70 -4.37
CA PRO A 67 -19.32 -7.61 -4.88
C PRO A 67 -17.94 -7.23 -4.34
N CYS A 68 -17.13 -8.25 -4.06
CA CYS A 68 -15.77 -8.10 -3.59
C CYS A 68 -14.82 -8.93 -4.45
N THR A 69 -13.76 -8.30 -4.92
CA THR A 69 -12.70 -8.95 -5.70
C THR A 69 -11.35 -8.70 -5.04
N VAL A 70 -10.54 -9.76 -4.89
CA VAL A 70 -9.16 -9.67 -4.41
C VAL A 70 -8.19 -10.11 -5.50
N PHE A 71 -7.21 -9.25 -5.80
CA PHE A 71 -6.10 -9.58 -6.69
C PHE A 71 -4.85 -9.94 -5.89
N TYR A 72 -4.10 -10.93 -6.36
CA TYR A 72 -2.93 -11.42 -5.64
C TYR A 72 -1.84 -11.96 -6.58
N ASP A 73 -0.61 -12.07 -6.09
CA ASP A 73 0.48 -12.71 -6.83
C ASP A 73 0.33 -14.24 -6.76
N PRO A 74 0.39 -14.97 -7.89
CA PRO A 74 0.18 -16.42 -7.92
C PRO A 74 1.34 -17.22 -7.32
N GLY A 75 2.42 -16.57 -6.84
CA GLY A 75 3.46 -17.23 -6.06
C GLY A 75 2.92 -17.98 -4.84
N VAL A 76 1.72 -17.62 -4.37
CA VAL A 76 0.90 -18.41 -3.45
C VAL A 76 -0.36 -18.92 -4.15
N SER A 77 -0.77 -20.16 -3.86
CA SER A 77 -2.04 -20.73 -4.35
C SER A 77 -3.04 -20.81 -3.19
N PRO A 78 -3.73 -19.71 -2.85
CA PRO A 78 -4.66 -19.67 -1.74
C PRO A 78 -5.86 -20.59 -2.02
N ARG A 79 -6.32 -21.30 -0.98
CA ARG A 79 -7.59 -22.03 -1.02
C ARG A 79 -8.63 -21.21 -0.26
N LEU A 80 -9.51 -20.54 -0.99
CA LEU A 80 -10.73 -19.97 -0.41
C LEU A 80 -11.62 -21.09 0.13
N SER A 81 -12.39 -20.82 1.18
CA SER A 81 -13.29 -21.83 1.76
C SER A 81 -14.50 -22.14 0.86
N GLY A 82 -14.80 -21.26 -0.09
CA GLY A 82 -16.01 -21.32 -0.92
C GLY A 82 -17.28 -20.87 -0.18
N HIS A 83 -17.19 -20.50 1.11
CA HIS A 83 -18.35 -20.04 1.89
C HIS A 83 -18.78 -18.60 1.55
N TYR A 84 -17.89 -17.83 0.94
CA TYR A 84 -18.10 -16.42 0.62
C TYR A 84 -18.10 -16.21 -0.89
N ARG A 85 -18.97 -15.30 -1.36
CA ARG A 85 -19.04 -14.86 -2.75
C ARG A 85 -17.97 -13.80 -3.06
N VAL A 86 -16.73 -14.09 -2.67
CA VAL A 86 -15.56 -13.27 -2.99
C VAL A 86 -14.86 -13.87 -4.19
N VAL A 87 -14.47 -13.03 -5.15
CA VAL A 87 -13.71 -13.45 -6.32
C VAL A 87 -12.23 -13.23 -6.05
N ALA A 88 -11.40 -14.27 -6.15
CA ALA A 88 -9.94 -14.14 -6.08
C ALA A 88 -9.32 -14.31 -7.47
N ARG A 89 -8.61 -13.28 -7.94
CA ARG A 89 -8.00 -13.22 -9.28
C ARG A 89 -6.46 -13.19 -9.16
N PRO A 90 -5.75 -14.27 -9.52
CA PRO A 90 -4.29 -14.23 -9.58
C PRO A 90 -3.83 -13.28 -10.68
N VAL A 91 -2.70 -12.59 -10.47
CA VAL A 91 -2.09 -11.68 -11.45
C VAL A 91 -0.71 -12.22 -11.84
N PRO A 92 -0.63 -13.17 -12.79
CA PRO A 92 0.63 -13.78 -13.20
C PRO A 92 1.46 -12.81 -14.01
N LEU A 93 2.59 -12.36 -13.46
CA LEU A 93 3.54 -11.49 -14.14
C LEU A 93 4.82 -12.28 -14.44
N GLN A 94 5.36 -12.14 -15.66
CA GLN A 94 6.63 -12.79 -16.01
C GLN A 94 7.81 -12.05 -15.37
N ARG A 95 8.65 -12.78 -14.63
CA ARG A 95 9.90 -12.31 -13.96
C ARG A 95 9.76 -11.09 -13.03
N ARG A 96 8.53 -10.74 -12.64
CA ARG A 96 8.17 -9.57 -11.81
C ARG A 96 6.98 -9.93 -10.92
N PHE A 97 6.82 -9.31 -9.77
CA PHE A 97 5.75 -9.65 -8.82
C PHE A 97 4.58 -8.67 -8.83
N PHE A 98 3.39 -9.16 -8.50
CA PHE A 98 2.22 -8.32 -8.25
C PHE A 98 2.19 -7.97 -6.77
N HIS A 99 2.73 -6.80 -6.44
CA HIS A 99 2.99 -6.39 -5.08
C HIS A 99 2.07 -5.30 -4.48
N PRO A 100 1.06 -4.70 -5.18
CA PRO A 100 0.20 -3.69 -4.55
C PRO A 100 -0.60 -4.27 -3.38
N LYS A 101 -0.85 -3.42 -2.38
CA LYS A 101 -1.62 -3.73 -1.17
C LYS A 101 -2.64 -2.62 -0.94
N LEU A 102 -3.78 -2.78 -1.60
CA LEU A 102 -4.81 -1.76 -1.74
C LEU A 102 -6.12 -2.22 -1.09
N ILE A 103 -6.83 -1.27 -0.51
CA ILE A 103 -8.25 -1.41 -0.16
C ILE A 103 -8.99 -0.30 -0.88
N VAL A 104 -9.87 -0.68 -1.81
CA VAL A 104 -10.70 0.24 -2.58
C VAL A 104 -12.15 -0.06 -2.28
N MET A 105 -12.89 0.94 -1.80
CA MET A 105 -14.32 0.82 -1.53
C MET A 105 -15.04 1.94 -2.27
N ALA A 106 -16.01 1.58 -3.11
CA ALA A 106 -16.88 2.52 -3.78
C ALA A 106 -18.27 2.49 -3.16
N GLY A 107 -18.91 3.64 -3.04
CA GLY A 107 -20.26 3.73 -2.52
C GLY A 107 -20.84 5.13 -2.55
N ARG A 108 -21.95 5.29 -1.85
CA ARG A 108 -22.65 6.56 -1.64
C ARG A 108 -22.75 6.84 -0.14
N CYS A 109 -22.53 8.10 0.22
CA CYS A 109 -22.85 8.60 1.55
C CYS A 109 -24.37 8.82 1.70
N GLU A 110 -24.80 9.27 2.88
CA GLU A 110 -26.21 9.51 3.21
C GLU A 110 -26.87 10.53 2.28
N GLU A 111 -26.12 11.56 1.85
CA GLU A 111 -26.56 12.59 0.90
C GLU A 111 -26.60 12.08 -0.56
N GLY A 112 -26.33 10.80 -0.80
CA GLY A 112 -26.35 10.16 -2.11
C GLY A 112 -25.14 10.47 -3.01
N VAL A 113 -24.16 11.22 -2.50
CA VAL A 113 -22.93 11.59 -3.23
C VAL A 113 -22.02 10.36 -3.36
N THR A 114 -21.50 10.13 -4.56
CA THR A 114 -20.57 9.03 -4.83
C THR A 114 -19.18 9.35 -4.30
N TRP A 115 -18.63 8.42 -3.54
CA TRP A 115 -17.27 8.45 -3.01
C TRP A 115 -16.55 7.15 -3.31
N VAL A 116 -15.23 7.23 -3.48
CA VAL A 116 -14.33 6.09 -3.48
C VAL A 116 -13.27 6.31 -2.41
N TYR A 117 -13.18 5.37 -1.48
CA TYR A 117 -12.10 5.26 -0.53
C TYR A 117 -10.95 4.48 -1.17
N LEU A 118 -9.73 4.99 -1.04
CA LEU A 118 -8.51 4.31 -1.47
C LEU A 118 -7.52 4.31 -0.31
N ALA A 119 -7.17 3.12 0.17
CA ALA A 119 -6.05 2.93 1.06
C ALA A 119 -4.94 2.13 0.40
N VAL A 120 -3.70 2.47 0.77
CA VAL A 120 -2.46 1.84 0.31
C VAL A 120 -1.59 1.56 1.52
N SER A 121 -1.07 0.35 1.62
CA SER A 121 -0.28 -0.09 2.77
C SER A 121 0.98 -0.84 2.36
N SER A 122 1.91 -1.00 3.31
CA SER A 122 2.99 -1.98 3.22
C SER A 122 2.57 -3.39 3.67
N ALA A 123 1.40 -3.50 4.31
CA ALA A 123 0.86 -4.72 4.89
C ALA A 123 0.15 -5.62 3.86
N ASN A 124 0.49 -6.90 3.86
CA ASN A 124 -0.33 -7.92 3.21
C ASN A 124 -1.67 -8.11 3.95
N LEU A 125 -2.66 -8.69 3.27
CA LEU A 125 -3.93 -9.11 3.87
C LEU A 125 -3.73 -10.39 4.72
N SER A 126 -3.02 -10.24 5.83
CA SER A 126 -2.64 -11.31 6.75
C SER A 126 -2.61 -10.82 8.21
N MET A 127 -2.59 -11.75 9.15
CA MET A 127 -2.42 -11.43 10.58
C MET A 127 -1.09 -10.72 10.86
N SER A 128 -0.01 -11.10 10.16
CA SER A 128 1.28 -10.42 10.33
C SER A 128 1.18 -8.95 9.92
N GLY A 129 0.61 -8.66 8.74
CA GLY A 129 0.46 -7.30 8.26
C GLY A 129 -0.51 -6.45 9.09
N TRP A 130 -1.68 -6.97 9.45
CA TRP A 130 -2.70 -6.14 10.12
C TRP A 130 -2.54 -6.05 11.64
N GLY A 131 -1.81 -6.99 12.27
CA GLY A 131 -1.80 -7.11 13.73
C GLY A 131 -0.45 -7.30 14.39
N ARG A 132 0.62 -7.69 13.68
CA ARG A 132 1.93 -7.99 14.30
C ARG A 132 3.04 -7.03 13.87
N ASN A 133 3.16 -6.76 12.58
CA ASN A 133 4.21 -5.90 12.04
C ASN A 133 3.89 -4.43 12.28
N ALA A 134 4.92 -3.59 12.46
CA ALA A 134 4.78 -2.16 12.29
C ALA A 134 4.74 -1.85 10.80
N GLU A 135 3.60 -1.35 10.31
CA GLU A 135 3.32 -1.15 8.89
C GLU A 135 2.95 0.31 8.65
N CYS A 136 3.17 0.81 7.44
CA CYS A 136 2.65 2.10 7.02
C CYS A 136 1.28 1.94 6.35
N PHE A 137 0.39 2.91 6.59
CA PHE A 137 -0.95 2.95 6.02
C PHE A 137 -1.27 4.37 5.58
N GLY A 138 -1.54 4.55 4.29
CA GLY A 138 -2.05 5.78 3.71
C GLY A 138 -3.47 5.58 3.23
N GLU A 139 -4.28 6.62 3.37
CA GLU A 139 -5.63 6.66 2.81
C GLU A 139 -5.92 7.99 2.12
N THR A 140 -6.86 7.97 1.18
CA THR A 140 -7.43 9.14 0.53
C THR A 140 -8.86 8.83 0.11
N TRP A 141 -9.59 9.90 -0.20
CA TRP A 141 -10.97 9.84 -0.65
C TRP A 141 -11.11 10.54 -1.99
N ILE A 142 -11.87 9.96 -2.89
CA ILE A 142 -12.06 10.41 -4.26
C ILE A 142 -13.55 10.70 -4.48
N HIS A 143 -13.88 11.89 -4.96
CA HIS A 143 -15.27 12.32 -5.25
C HIS A 143 -15.38 13.23 -6.48
N THR A 144 -14.29 13.48 -7.20
CA THR A 144 -14.28 14.29 -8.42
C THR A 144 -13.17 13.85 -9.36
N LYS A 145 -13.43 13.96 -10.67
CA LYS A 145 -12.49 13.60 -11.74
C LYS A 145 -11.21 14.46 -11.77
N HIS A 146 -11.20 15.59 -11.05
CA HIS A 146 -10.04 16.48 -10.98
C HIS A 146 -9.00 16.07 -9.93
N GLN A 147 -9.26 15.08 -9.09
CA GLN A 147 -8.23 14.56 -8.18
C GLN A 147 -7.22 13.73 -8.98
N GLN A 148 -5.92 13.93 -8.75
CA GLN A 148 -4.90 13.13 -9.44
C GLN A 148 -5.04 11.63 -9.13
N THR A 149 -5.52 11.29 -7.94
CA THR A 149 -5.82 9.92 -7.53
C THR A 149 -6.91 9.27 -8.37
N TRP A 150 -7.87 10.05 -8.92
CA TRP A 150 -8.94 9.52 -9.77
C TRP A 150 -8.39 8.84 -11.01
N GLY A 151 -7.61 9.56 -11.83
CA GLY A 151 -7.13 9.03 -13.11
C GLY A 151 -6.14 7.88 -12.95
N ALA A 152 -5.30 7.92 -11.91
CA ALA A 152 -4.37 6.84 -11.63
C ALA A 152 -5.07 5.56 -11.10
N LEU A 153 -6.14 5.71 -10.32
CA LEU A 153 -6.93 4.56 -9.85
C LEU A 153 -7.78 3.97 -10.99
N ASP A 154 -8.42 4.81 -11.78
CA ASP A 154 -9.22 4.41 -12.95
C ASP A 154 -8.38 3.53 -13.88
N ALA A 155 -7.21 4.01 -14.30
CA ALA A 155 -6.35 3.27 -15.20
C ALA A 155 -5.73 1.99 -14.59
N LEU A 156 -5.47 1.96 -13.26
CA LEU A 156 -5.04 0.73 -12.59
C LEU A 156 -6.16 -0.33 -12.60
N LEU A 157 -7.40 0.08 -12.36
CA LEU A 157 -8.55 -0.81 -12.34
C LEU A 157 -8.88 -1.32 -13.75
N GLU A 158 -8.76 -0.48 -14.78
CA GLU A 158 -8.86 -0.90 -16.18
C GLU A 158 -7.77 -1.93 -16.52
N TRP A 159 -6.51 -1.66 -16.16
CA TRP A 159 -5.42 -2.62 -16.35
C TRP A 159 -5.67 -3.96 -15.63
N LEU A 160 -6.16 -3.94 -14.38
CA LEU A 160 -6.51 -5.17 -13.65
C LEU A 160 -7.65 -5.94 -14.33
N GLN A 161 -8.64 -5.22 -14.88
CA GLN A 161 -9.76 -5.80 -15.58
C GLN A 161 -9.31 -6.52 -16.85
N GLU A 162 -8.41 -5.90 -17.62
CA GLU A 162 -7.86 -6.44 -18.86
C GLU A 162 -6.86 -7.57 -18.63
N TYR A 163 -5.96 -7.41 -17.66
CA TYR A 163 -4.81 -8.29 -17.48
C TYR A 163 -5.17 -9.63 -16.82
N ALA A 164 -6.14 -9.62 -15.91
CA ALA A 164 -6.52 -10.81 -15.15
C ALA A 164 -8.04 -11.01 -15.24
N PRO A 165 -8.65 -11.14 -16.43
CA PRO A 165 -10.09 -11.03 -16.67
C PRO A 165 -10.93 -11.95 -15.77
N LEU A 166 -12.18 -11.56 -15.54
CA LEU A 166 -13.13 -12.38 -14.80
C LEU A 166 -13.62 -13.52 -15.71
N ASP A 167 -13.59 -14.76 -15.21
CA ASP A 167 -14.16 -15.90 -15.93
C ASP A 167 -15.67 -15.70 -16.14
N GLU A 168 -16.19 -16.18 -17.28
CA GLU A 168 -17.63 -16.16 -17.55
C GLU A 168 -18.39 -16.91 -16.44
N GLY A 169 -19.30 -16.20 -15.75
CA GLY A 169 -20.11 -16.74 -14.65
C GLY A 169 -19.53 -16.57 -13.24
N ALA A 170 -18.33 -16.01 -13.09
CA ALA A 170 -17.70 -15.79 -11.78
C ALA A 170 -18.29 -14.59 -11.01
N GLY A 171 -19.54 -14.69 -10.54
CA GLY A 171 -20.11 -13.74 -9.58
C GLY A 171 -20.19 -12.28 -10.07
N GLY A 172 -20.36 -11.34 -9.13
CA GLY A 172 -20.46 -9.90 -9.44
C GLY A 172 -19.09 -9.25 -9.63
N ASP A 173 -18.93 -8.49 -10.71
CA ASP A 173 -17.69 -7.79 -11.04
C ASP A 173 -17.49 -6.54 -10.16
N ALA A 174 -16.70 -6.64 -9.10
CA ALA A 174 -16.43 -5.53 -8.20
C ALA A 174 -15.61 -4.41 -8.87
N VAL A 175 -14.71 -4.76 -9.81
CA VAL A 175 -13.90 -3.78 -10.54
C VAL A 175 -14.79 -2.91 -11.42
N ALA A 176 -15.71 -3.53 -12.17
CA ALA A 176 -16.69 -2.79 -12.97
C ALA A 176 -17.56 -1.86 -12.12
N ARG A 177 -17.95 -2.27 -10.89
CA ARG A 177 -18.71 -1.40 -9.96
C ARG A 177 -17.90 -0.19 -9.51
N VAL A 178 -16.63 -0.37 -9.19
CA VAL A 178 -15.76 0.76 -8.78
C VAL A 178 -15.49 1.69 -9.97
N LEU A 179 -15.23 1.16 -11.16
CA LEU A 179 -15.06 1.96 -12.38
C LEU A 179 -16.33 2.77 -12.69
N GLU A 180 -17.51 2.18 -12.57
CA GLU A 180 -18.77 2.90 -12.74
C GLU A 180 -18.96 4.01 -11.70
N ALA A 181 -18.56 3.77 -10.44
CA ALA A 181 -18.54 4.82 -9.43
C ALA A 181 -17.61 5.98 -9.80
N LEU A 182 -16.40 5.69 -10.28
CA LEU A 182 -15.45 6.70 -10.77
C LEU A 182 -16.00 7.50 -11.97
N ARG A 183 -16.68 6.84 -12.92
CA ARG A 183 -17.27 7.48 -14.10
C ARG A 183 -18.39 8.46 -13.77
N ARG A 184 -19.21 8.16 -12.75
CA ARG A 184 -20.29 9.03 -12.27
C ARG A 184 -19.82 10.27 -11.52
N MET A 185 -18.55 10.33 -11.11
CA MET A 185 -18.04 11.47 -10.36
C MET A 185 -18.13 12.78 -11.16
N PRO A 186 -18.47 13.90 -10.50
CA PRO A 186 -18.52 15.19 -11.16
C PRO A 186 -17.13 15.67 -11.60
N ALA A 187 -17.09 16.52 -12.62
CA ALA A 187 -15.91 17.29 -13.01
C ALA A 187 -15.88 18.65 -12.29
N ARG A 188 -15.87 18.66 -10.95
CA ARG A 188 -15.84 19.89 -10.13
C ARG A 188 -14.45 20.13 -9.55
N LYS A 189 -13.91 21.35 -9.71
CA LYS A 189 -12.57 21.73 -9.21
C LYS A 189 -12.52 22.05 -7.72
N ARG A 190 -13.66 22.41 -7.11
CA ARG A 190 -13.70 22.90 -5.72
C ARG A 190 -13.81 21.74 -4.74
N PHE A 191 -12.88 21.75 -3.80
CA PHE A 191 -12.80 20.85 -2.66
C PHE A 191 -13.10 21.64 -1.39
N GLN A 192 -14.11 21.25 -0.63
CA GLN A 192 -14.24 21.72 0.74
C GLN A 192 -13.64 20.64 1.64
N ASN A 193 -12.45 20.92 2.16
CA ASN A 193 -11.84 20.07 3.17
C ASN A 193 -12.49 20.44 4.52
N ASP A 194 -13.48 19.67 4.92
CA ASP A 194 -14.10 19.78 6.23
C ASP A 194 -13.27 19.00 7.24
N PRO A 195 -12.70 19.65 8.27
CA PRO A 195 -11.88 18.98 9.29
C PRO A 195 -12.61 17.93 10.12
N SER A 196 -13.94 17.97 10.17
CA SER A 196 -14.77 17.00 10.91
C SER A 196 -15.00 15.69 10.16
N GLN A 197 -14.65 15.65 8.87
CA GLN A 197 -14.99 14.55 7.97
C GLN A 197 -13.85 13.53 7.87
N PRO A 198 -14.15 12.26 7.54
CA PRO A 198 -13.14 11.21 7.46
C PRO A 198 -12.08 11.43 6.37
N TRP A 199 -12.31 12.35 5.43
CA TRP A 199 -11.35 12.72 4.38
C TRP A 199 -10.46 13.92 4.72
N ALA A 200 -10.58 14.49 5.92
CA ALA A 200 -9.84 15.67 6.34
C ALA A 200 -8.33 15.50 6.09
N GLY A 201 -7.75 16.37 5.25
CA GLY A 201 -6.31 16.40 4.97
C GLY A 201 -5.79 15.33 4.00
N THR A 202 -6.65 14.43 3.50
CA THR A 202 -6.22 13.32 2.62
C THR A 202 -6.54 13.53 1.15
N LEU A 203 -7.45 14.46 0.82
CA LEU A 203 -7.97 14.69 -0.54
C LEU A 203 -6.91 15.12 -1.59
N ARG A 204 -5.74 15.59 -1.13
CA ARG A 204 -4.64 16.08 -1.99
C ARG A 204 -3.50 15.07 -2.14
N ALA A 205 -3.72 13.82 -1.73
CA ALA A 205 -2.77 12.76 -1.99
C ALA A 205 -2.56 12.59 -3.50
N ARG A 206 -1.36 12.15 -3.88
CA ARG A 206 -1.08 11.64 -5.22
C ARG A 206 -0.98 10.13 -5.18
N PHE A 207 -1.47 9.44 -6.20
CA PHE A 207 -1.38 8.00 -6.33
C PHE A 207 -0.33 7.61 -7.36
N TYR A 208 0.66 6.84 -6.92
CA TYR A 208 1.63 6.14 -7.74
C TYR A 208 1.16 4.70 -7.97
N THR A 209 1.30 4.26 -9.20
CA THR A 209 1.30 2.85 -9.57
C THR A 209 2.27 2.65 -10.73
N SER A 210 3.08 1.60 -10.71
CA SER A 210 4.06 1.35 -11.79
C SER A 210 3.41 1.05 -13.13
N VAL A 211 2.12 0.68 -13.16
CA VAL A 211 1.32 0.54 -14.38
C VAL A 211 1.21 1.86 -15.14
N MET A 212 1.03 2.97 -14.42
CA MET A 212 0.83 4.31 -15.01
C MET A 212 2.08 5.17 -15.02
N HIS A 213 3.11 4.74 -14.30
CA HIS A 213 4.33 5.50 -14.12
C HIS A 213 5.51 4.61 -14.53
N PRO A 214 5.71 4.38 -15.84
CA PRO A 214 6.68 3.43 -16.35
C PRO A 214 8.13 3.82 -16.04
N ALA A 215 8.39 5.12 -15.85
CA ALA A 215 9.69 5.66 -15.42
C ALA A 215 10.06 5.29 -13.98
N GLY A 216 9.09 4.82 -13.18
CA GLY A 216 9.33 4.29 -11.85
C GLY A 216 9.07 5.27 -10.71
N PHE A 217 9.31 4.77 -9.50
CA PHE A 217 8.88 5.44 -8.28
C PHE A 217 9.76 6.66 -7.95
N ALA A 218 11.07 6.57 -8.20
CA ALA A 218 12.00 7.68 -8.00
C ALA A 218 11.63 8.88 -8.88
N ASP A 219 11.35 8.65 -10.17
CA ASP A 219 10.88 9.68 -11.11
C ASP A 219 9.56 10.32 -10.63
N PHE A 220 8.60 9.49 -10.21
CA PHE A 220 7.34 9.99 -9.66
C PHE A 220 7.57 10.91 -8.44
N MET A 221 8.52 10.55 -7.57
CA MET A 221 8.91 11.29 -6.37
C MET A 221 9.72 12.56 -6.66
N GLN A 222 10.22 12.77 -7.89
CA GLN A 222 10.71 14.07 -8.34
C GLN A 222 9.60 15.09 -8.54
N LEU A 223 8.36 14.62 -8.76
CA LEU A 223 7.18 15.46 -8.89
C LEU A 223 7.32 16.52 -10.00
N GLY A 224 8.08 16.20 -11.07
CA GLY A 224 8.38 17.10 -12.19
C GLY A 224 9.31 18.26 -11.86
N ARG A 225 10.08 18.18 -10.76
CA ARG A 225 11.02 19.24 -10.35
C ARG A 225 12.39 19.01 -10.94
N SER A 226 13.02 20.08 -11.43
CA SER A 226 14.38 20.03 -11.99
C SER A 226 15.49 20.17 -10.94
N ARG A 227 15.18 20.71 -9.76
CA ARG A 227 16.16 20.89 -8.69
C ARG A 227 16.25 19.61 -7.87
N ALA A 228 17.48 19.16 -7.63
CA ALA A 228 17.80 18.07 -6.72
C ALA A 228 17.12 18.26 -5.35
N PRO A 229 16.47 17.22 -4.81
CA PRO A 229 15.94 17.23 -3.45
C PRO A 229 17.05 17.56 -2.44
N LYS A 230 16.69 18.25 -1.36
CA LYS A 230 17.60 18.52 -0.26
C LYS A 230 17.93 17.26 0.54
N GLU A 231 16.92 16.41 0.74
CA GLU A 231 17.04 15.23 1.58
C GLU A 231 16.07 14.15 1.10
N LEU A 232 16.53 12.90 1.13
CA LEU A 232 15.72 11.70 1.05
C LEU A 232 15.92 10.91 2.35
N ARG A 233 14.83 10.46 2.97
CA ARG A 233 14.84 9.46 4.04
C ARG A 233 13.97 8.28 3.63
N VAL A 234 14.50 7.07 3.76
CA VAL A 234 13.85 5.83 3.34
C VAL A 234 13.79 4.85 4.49
N TYR A 235 12.60 4.28 4.71
CA TYR A 235 12.39 3.13 5.59
C TYR A 235 11.98 1.95 4.71
N SER A 236 12.71 0.85 4.82
CA SER A 236 12.41 -0.36 4.07
C SER A 236 12.85 -1.62 4.81
N PRO A 237 12.07 -2.72 4.69
CA PRO A 237 12.48 -4.02 5.21
C PRO A 237 13.50 -4.72 4.30
N TYR A 238 13.51 -4.41 3.01
CA TYR A 238 14.32 -5.10 2.00
C TYR A 238 15.08 -4.10 1.13
N TRP A 239 16.32 -4.45 0.79
CA TRP A 239 17.31 -3.57 0.17
C TRP A 239 18.06 -4.29 -0.94
N SER A 240 18.20 -3.65 -2.11
CA SER A 240 19.05 -4.10 -3.21
C SER A 240 19.54 -2.91 -4.02
N GLU A 241 20.75 -2.98 -4.58
CA GLU A 241 21.31 -1.90 -5.45
C GLU A 241 21.18 -0.52 -4.78
N VAL A 242 21.53 -0.43 -3.49
CA VAL A 242 21.14 0.70 -2.63
C VAL A 242 21.75 2.01 -3.12
N ALA A 243 23.04 2.02 -3.50
CA ALA A 243 23.72 3.20 -4.03
C ALA A 243 23.05 3.71 -5.33
N GLU A 244 22.74 2.81 -6.27
CA GLU A 244 22.04 3.16 -7.53
C GLU A 244 20.63 3.67 -7.26
N GLY A 245 19.93 3.02 -6.33
CA GLY A 245 18.61 3.45 -5.85
C GLY A 245 18.66 4.88 -5.33
N LEU A 246 19.58 5.20 -4.42
CA LEU A 246 19.74 6.56 -3.87
C LEU A 246 20.08 7.58 -4.96
N ALA A 247 20.96 7.21 -5.89
CA ALA A 247 21.33 8.06 -7.02
C ALA A 247 20.12 8.40 -7.91
N SER A 248 19.19 7.47 -8.11
CA SER A 248 17.96 7.71 -8.90
C SER A 248 17.03 8.77 -8.32
N PHE A 249 17.05 8.96 -6.99
CA PHE A 249 16.34 10.05 -6.33
C PHE A 249 17.12 11.38 -6.36
N GLY A 250 18.42 11.35 -6.62
CA GLY A 250 19.25 12.54 -6.80
C GLY A 250 19.25 13.52 -5.61
N ALA A 251 18.98 13.03 -4.40
CA ALA A 251 18.93 13.87 -3.21
C ALA A 251 20.34 14.21 -2.71
N LYS A 252 20.51 15.44 -2.21
CA LYS A 252 21.80 15.93 -1.68
C LYS A 252 22.24 15.29 -0.37
N ARG A 253 21.27 14.76 0.38
CA ARG A 253 21.48 14.05 1.64
C ARG A 253 20.58 12.85 1.66
N ASN A 254 21.11 11.71 2.04
CA ASN A 254 20.38 10.45 2.08
C ASN A 254 20.41 9.88 3.50
N VAL A 255 19.27 9.36 3.93
CA VAL A 255 19.11 8.68 5.21
C VAL A 255 18.40 7.36 4.95
N VAL A 256 19.03 6.24 5.30
CA VAL A 256 18.44 4.91 5.17
C VAL A 256 18.15 4.34 6.55
N VAL A 257 16.96 3.75 6.69
CA VAL A 257 16.47 3.19 7.94
C VAL A 257 16.01 1.75 7.69
N PRO A 258 16.93 0.77 7.70
CA PRO A 258 16.57 -0.64 7.54
C PRO A 258 15.76 -1.17 8.72
N ALA A 259 14.88 -2.12 8.45
CA ALA A 259 14.23 -2.90 9.48
C ALA A 259 15.22 -3.80 10.23
N ARG A 260 14.93 -4.13 11.50
CA ARG A 260 15.58 -5.28 12.16
C ARG A 260 15.06 -6.57 11.54
N ARG A 261 15.92 -7.57 11.37
CA ARG A 261 15.57 -8.92 10.93
C ARG A 261 14.75 -9.63 12.01
N VAL A 262 14.24 -10.81 11.64
CA VAL A 262 13.48 -11.69 12.54
C VAL A 262 14.32 -12.17 13.74
N ASP A 263 15.66 -12.17 13.63
CA ASP A 263 16.56 -12.45 14.75
C ASP A 263 16.51 -11.38 15.86
N GLY A 264 15.89 -10.23 15.59
CA GLY A 264 15.75 -9.11 16.52
C GLY A 264 17.04 -8.30 16.73
N VAL A 265 18.16 -8.73 16.16
CA VAL A 265 19.49 -8.16 16.40
C VAL A 265 19.98 -7.42 15.16
N SER A 266 20.02 -8.11 14.02
CA SER A 266 20.67 -7.60 12.82
C SER A 266 19.70 -6.74 11.99
N LEU A 267 20.23 -5.81 11.20
CA LEU A 267 19.48 -5.01 10.24
C LEU A 267 19.27 -5.79 8.93
N GLY A 268 18.22 -5.43 8.18
CA GLY A 268 17.92 -5.99 6.86
C GLY A 268 18.92 -5.58 5.78
N LEU A 269 19.73 -4.55 6.05
CA LEU A 269 20.87 -4.14 5.23
C LEU A 269 22.10 -4.96 5.63
N SER A 270 22.81 -5.54 4.65
CA SER A 270 24.05 -6.28 4.94
C SER A 270 25.25 -5.35 5.16
N ARG A 271 26.31 -5.90 5.74
CA ARG A 271 27.59 -5.21 5.92
C ARG A 271 28.19 -4.78 4.59
N GLU A 272 28.13 -5.63 3.57
CA GLU A 272 28.58 -5.33 2.20
C GLU A 272 27.80 -4.15 1.61
N GLN A 273 26.46 -4.21 1.68
CA GLN A 273 25.59 -3.13 1.19
C GLN A 273 25.85 -1.81 1.92
N ALA A 274 26.13 -1.85 3.23
CA ALA A 274 26.46 -0.66 4.01
C ALA A 274 27.83 -0.08 3.61
N ALA A 275 28.82 -0.93 3.36
CA ALA A 275 30.17 -0.52 2.96
C ALA A 275 30.23 0.08 1.53
N GLU A 276 29.28 -0.27 0.66
CA GLU A 276 29.12 0.33 -0.68
C GLU A 276 28.54 1.76 -0.65
N LEU A 277 27.96 2.18 0.47
CA LEU A 277 27.38 3.52 0.59
C LEU A 277 28.47 4.57 0.82
N SER A 278 28.26 5.75 0.26
CA SER A 278 29.12 6.90 0.48
C SER A 278 28.99 7.42 1.93
N GLU A 279 30.06 8.02 2.45
CA GLU A 279 30.14 8.51 3.84
C GLU A 279 29.08 9.57 4.20
N ASP A 280 28.49 10.23 3.20
CA ASP A 280 27.40 11.21 3.35
C ASP A 280 26.01 10.58 3.52
N VAL A 281 25.90 9.26 3.38
CA VAL A 281 24.66 8.51 3.64
C VAL A 281 24.58 8.14 5.11
N ALA A 282 23.58 8.68 5.82
CA ALA A 282 23.34 8.29 7.20
C ALA A 282 22.54 6.99 7.25
N ILE A 283 23.05 5.98 7.96
CA ILE A 283 22.33 4.73 8.25
C ILE A 283 21.82 4.80 9.69
N LEU A 284 20.51 4.70 9.87
CA LEU A 284 19.88 4.74 11.19
C LEU A 284 19.20 3.41 11.52
N LYS A 285 19.25 3.02 12.79
CA LYS A 285 18.42 1.96 13.38
C LYS A 285 17.25 2.57 14.13
N ASN A 286 16.11 1.90 14.10
CA ASN A 286 14.96 2.32 14.87
C ASN A 286 15.04 1.85 16.33
N THR A 287 14.58 2.68 17.27
CA THR A 287 14.55 2.40 18.71
C THR A 287 13.15 2.45 19.33
N GLU A 288 12.11 2.89 18.59
CA GLU A 288 10.79 3.22 19.15
C GLU A 288 10.00 2.02 19.70
N ASP A 289 10.22 0.80 19.20
CA ASP A 289 9.44 -0.38 19.64
C ASP A 289 10.23 -1.40 20.48
N ARG A 290 11.50 -1.09 20.81
CA ARG A 290 12.44 -2.00 21.51
C ARG A 290 12.55 -3.40 20.88
N GLY A 291 12.27 -3.54 19.59
CA GLY A 291 12.28 -4.81 18.86
C GLY A 291 11.05 -5.69 19.06
N THR A 292 9.95 -5.17 19.63
CA THR A 292 8.75 -5.99 19.90
C THR A 292 7.94 -6.32 18.64
N ARG A 293 8.09 -5.55 17.56
CA ARG A 293 7.42 -5.78 16.28
C ARG A 293 8.44 -5.73 15.14
N PHE A 294 8.15 -6.48 14.07
CA PHE A 294 8.93 -6.37 12.85
C PHE A 294 8.53 -5.11 12.08
N TRP A 295 9.51 -4.26 11.78
CA TRP A 295 9.32 -3.01 11.03
C TRP A 295 9.22 -3.29 9.54
N HIS A 296 8.01 -3.49 9.04
CA HIS A 296 7.77 -3.83 7.64
C HIS A 296 7.33 -2.62 6.79
N MET A 297 7.53 -1.41 7.33
CA MET A 297 7.16 -0.15 6.71
C MET A 297 7.95 0.12 5.43
N LYS A 298 7.25 0.64 4.42
CA LYS A 298 7.82 1.08 3.15
C LYS A 298 7.45 2.55 2.98
N LEU A 299 8.28 3.40 3.59
CA LEU A 299 7.98 4.80 3.85
C LEU A 299 9.12 5.65 3.32
N TYR A 300 8.77 6.71 2.59
CA TYR A 300 9.74 7.61 1.97
C TYR A 300 9.40 9.04 2.36
N ARG A 301 10.43 9.83 2.66
CA ARG A 301 10.33 11.27 2.90
C ARG A 301 11.30 11.99 1.99
N ILE A 302 10.81 12.89 1.15
CA ILE A 302 11.63 13.67 0.24
C ILE A 302 11.39 15.16 0.44
N VAL A 303 12.49 15.92 0.56
CA VAL A 303 12.45 17.36 0.85
C VAL A 303 12.83 18.15 -0.40
N HIS A 304 11.83 18.82 -0.98
CA HIS A 304 11.98 19.68 -2.15
C HIS A 304 11.87 21.16 -1.75
N GLY A 305 13.01 21.82 -1.50
CA GLY A 305 13.05 23.22 -1.12
C GLY A 305 12.44 23.48 0.26
N LYS A 306 11.19 23.98 0.30
CA LYS A 306 10.38 24.19 1.53
C LYS A 306 9.24 23.18 1.67
N HIS A 307 9.16 22.21 0.77
CA HIS A 307 8.09 21.23 0.74
C HIS A 307 8.63 19.86 1.14
N VAL A 308 7.88 19.18 1.99
CA VAL A 308 8.14 17.79 2.36
C VAL A 308 7.05 16.96 1.72
N TYR A 309 7.46 15.86 1.10
CA TYR A 309 6.55 14.86 0.58
C TYR A 309 6.83 13.53 1.28
N THR A 310 5.76 12.86 1.68
CA THR A 310 5.79 11.58 2.37
C THR A 310 5.06 10.56 1.53
N ALA A 311 5.68 9.44 1.23
CA ALA A 311 5.07 8.36 0.48
C ALA A 311 4.96 7.08 1.32
N VAL A 312 3.82 6.42 1.22
CA VAL A 312 3.54 5.13 1.88
C VAL A 312 2.96 4.16 0.88
N GLY A 313 3.39 2.91 0.93
CA GLY A 313 2.78 1.87 0.10
C GLY A 313 3.58 0.58 0.04
N SER A 314 3.63 -0.05 -1.12
CA SER A 314 4.19 -1.39 -1.30
C SER A 314 5.64 -1.40 -1.80
N CYS A 315 6.22 -0.24 -2.14
CA CYS A 315 7.53 -0.14 -2.78
C CYS A 315 8.69 -0.41 -1.79
N ASN A 316 9.32 -1.58 -1.87
CA ASN A 316 10.61 -1.82 -1.20
C ASN A 316 11.73 -0.95 -1.79
N PHE A 317 12.80 -0.73 -1.05
CA PHE A 317 13.99 -0.04 -1.56
C PHE A 317 14.90 -1.01 -2.32
N THR A 318 14.34 -1.57 -3.38
CA THR A 318 15.01 -2.55 -4.23
C THR A 318 14.78 -2.17 -5.68
N ARG A 319 15.66 -2.63 -6.58
CA ARG A 319 15.55 -2.33 -8.02
C ARG A 319 14.15 -2.69 -8.53
N ALA A 320 13.66 -3.86 -8.16
CA ALA A 320 12.32 -4.31 -8.53
C ALA A 320 11.22 -3.40 -7.96
N GLY A 321 11.38 -2.85 -6.76
CA GLY A 321 10.40 -1.98 -6.11
C GLY A 321 10.26 -0.59 -6.74
N PHE A 322 11.30 -0.04 -7.37
CA PHE A 322 11.26 1.32 -7.93
C PHE A 322 11.42 1.45 -9.44
N ALA A 323 11.79 0.38 -10.17
CA ALA A 323 12.11 0.46 -11.61
C ALA A 323 10.90 0.55 -12.58
N GLY A 324 9.71 0.87 -12.08
CA GLY A 324 8.52 1.15 -12.90
C GLY A 324 8.13 -0.02 -13.79
N ALA A 325 8.09 0.19 -15.11
CA ALA A 325 7.69 -0.83 -16.07
C ALA A 325 8.62 -2.05 -16.09
N SER A 326 9.87 -1.91 -15.65
CA SER A 326 10.84 -3.02 -15.57
C SER A 326 10.87 -3.71 -14.21
N GLY A 327 10.16 -3.17 -13.22
CA GLY A 327 10.08 -3.70 -11.85
C GLY A 327 8.75 -4.40 -11.54
N ASN A 328 8.52 -4.64 -10.26
CA ASN A 328 7.27 -5.16 -9.74
C ASN A 328 6.10 -4.21 -10.04
N VAL A 329 4.89 -4.77 -10.08
CA VAL A 329 3.69 -3.94 -9.98
C VAL A 329 3.58 -3.45 -8.55
N GLU A 330 3.61 -2.13 -8.35
CA GLU A 330 3.69 -1.49 -7.05
C GLU A 330 2.70 -0.33 -6.97
N ALA A 331 2.38 0.10 -5.75
CA ALA A 331 1.51 1.24 -5.51
C ALA A 331 1.91 2.04 -4.26
N ALA A 332 1.72 3.36 -4.29
CA ALA A 332 1.98 4.25 -3.16
C ALA A 332 1.06 5.48 -3.16
N LEU A 333 0.73 5.99 -1.98
CA LEU A 333 0.16 7.33 -1.82
C LEU A 333 1.22 8.31 -1.36
N VAL A 334 1.26 9.49 -2.00
CA VAL A 334 2.21 10.56 -1.72
C VAL A 334 1.48 11.80 -1.23
N TYR A 335 1.83 12.25 -0.04
CA TYR A 335 1.25 13.42 0.62
C TYR A 335 2.26 14.55 0.65
N ARG A 336 1.79 15.79 0.48
CA ARG A 336 2.58 16.97 0.80
C ARG A 336 2.45 17.29 2.29
N SER A 337 3.11 16.51 3.12
CA SER A 337 3.10 16.65 4.58
C SER A 337 4.41 16.18 5.19
N ASN A 338 4.73 16.72 6.37
CA ASN A 338 5.77 16.22 7.26
C ASN A 338 5.08 15.70 8.53
N PRO A 339 4.57 14.46 8.54
CA PRO A 339 3.95 13.89 9.73
C PRO A 339 4.89 13.99 10.92
N GLY A 340 4.37 14.43 12.07
CA GLY A 340 5.13 14.54 13.32
C GLY A 340 5.44 13.20 14.00
N TRP A 341 5.13 12.08 13.35
CA TRP A 341 5.39 10.72 13.83
C TRP A 341 6.54 10.02 13.09
N PHE A 342 7.30 10.75 12.25
CA PHE A 342 8.47 10.15 11.62
C PHE A 342 9.44 9.64 12.69
N PRO A 343 9.82 8.35 12.66
CA PRO A 343 10.74 7.83 13.64
C PRO A 343 12.12 8.48 13.48
N GLU A 344 12.63 9.10 14.55
CA GLU A 344 13.87 9.86 14.49
C GLU A 344 15.11 8.96 14.33
N GLY A 345 15.06 7.71 14.83
CA GLY A 345 16.12 6.71 14.72
C GLY A 345 17.42 7.12 15.43
N GLU A 346 18.35 6.17 15.56
CA GLU A 346 19.71 6.39 16.08
C GLU A 346 20.73 5.89 15.06
N PRO A 347 21.97 6.41 15.03
CA PRO A 347 23.02 5.87 14.15
C PRO A 347 23.20 4.36 14.33
N ALA A 348 23.34 3.64 13.21
CA ALA A 348 23.70 2.22 13.24
C ALA A 348 25.22 2.06 13.43
N ASP A 349 25.61 1.02 14.15
CA ASP A 349 26.99 0.62 14.39
C ASP A 349 27.33 -0.62 13.54
N ASP A 350 28.62 -0.90 13.32
CA ASP A 350 29.07 -2.05 12.53
C ASP A 350 28.53 -3.40 13.02
N ALA A 351 28.23 -3.52 14.31
CA ALA A 351 27.68 -4.73 14.91
C ALA A 351 26.18 -4.95 14.59
N ASP A 352 25.48 -3.92 14.08
CA ASP A 352 24.06 -4.02 13.74
C ASP A 352 23.84 -4.67 12.37
N PHE A 353 24.84 -4.75 11.49
CA PHE A 353 24.66 -5.27 10.13
C PHE A 353 24.81 -6.80 10.06
N ALA A 354 23.93 -7.43 9.29
CA ALA A 354 24.05 -8.84 8.97
C ALA A 354 25.19 -9.10 7.97
N ASP A 355 25.76 -10.30 7.99
CA ASP A 355 26.79 -10.70 7.03
C ASP A 355 26.21 -10.84 5.60
N GLU A 356 25.02 -11.45 5.49
CA GLU A 356 24.33 -11.62 4.21
C GLU A 356 23.09 -10.72 4.13
N ALA A 357 22.76 -10.26 2.92
CA ALA A 357 21.54 -9.50 2.68
C ALA A 357 20.30 -10.34 3.02
N ALA A 358 19.26 -9.69 3.55
CA ALA A 358 17.98 -10.35 3.71
C ALA A 358 17.43 -10.69 2.30
N PRO A 359 17.00 -11.93 2.03
CA PRO A 359 16.33 -12.22 0.78
C PRO A 359 15.07 -11.35 0.66
N GLU A 360 14.80 -10.84 -0.54
CA GLU A 360 13.54 -10.16 -0.80
C GLU A 360 12.35 -11.08 -0.44
N GLU A 361 11.23 -10.47 -0.06
CA GLU A 361 9.97 -11.16 0.23
C GLU A 361 9.64 -12.18 -0.89
N GLY A 362 9.90 -13.47 -0.66
CA GLY A 362 9.66 -14.53 -1.64
C GLY A 362 10.89 -15.17 -2.27
N GLY A 363 11.89 -15.59 -1.49
CA GLY A 363 12.91 -16.58 -1.87
C GLY A 363 12.39 -17.95 -2.37
N LEU A 364 11.12 -18.02 -2.77
CA LEU A 364 10.55 -19.07 -3.59
C LEU A 364 11.11 -18.92 -5.01
N SER A 365 12.05 -19.79 -5.38
CA SER A 365 12.42 -19.97 -6.79
C SER A 365 11.13 -20.16 -7.58
N ARG A 366 10.84 -19.30 -8.55
CA ARG A 366 9.71 -19.52 -9.47
C ARG A 366 9.88 -20.88 -10.11
N ARG A 367 9.05 -21.85 -9.73
CA ARG A 367 8.78 -22.97 -10.63
C ARG A 367 8.17 -22.32 -11.87
N ARG A 368 8.77 -22.57 -13.05
CA ARG A 368 8.21 -22.09 -14.33
C ARG A 368 6.76 -22.59 -14.39
N TRP A 369 5.81 -21.67 -14.38
CA TRP A 369 4.42 -21.93 -14.72
C TRP A 369 4.27 -21.91 -16.23
#